data_AF-A0AAE3LL73-F1
#
_entry.id   AF-A0AAE3LL73-F1
#
_cell.length_a   1.000
_cell.length_b   1.000
_cell.length_c   1.000
_cell.angle_alpha   90.00
_cell.angle_beta   90.00
_cell.angle_gamma   90.00
#
_symmetry.space_group_name_H-M   'P 1'
#
loop_
_entity.id
_entity.type
_entity.pdbx_description
1 polymer ?
#
loop_
_entity_poly.entity_id
_entity_poly.type
_entity_poly.pdbx_seq_one_letter_code
_entity_poly.pdbx_strand_id
1 'polypeptide(L)'
;MKQLFLLFLLACAHTAGYACSACEKQQPKMLQGITHGTGPQSNWDYVIIWSIAIIVLITLFYSLKFLISPGEKSADHIKRLMLKKDNNGLQ
;
A
#
# COMPACT_ATOMS: atom_id res chain seq x y z
N MET A 1 19.18 -16.08 -13.77
CA MET A 1 19.46 -16.76 -12.48
C MET A 1 19.13 -15.88 -11.28
N LYS A 2 19.79 -14.73 -11.06
CA LYS A 2 19.54 -13.84 -9.89
C LYS A 2 18.09 -13.32 -9.79
N GLN A 3 17.50 -12.92 -10.92
CA GLN A 3 16.10 -12.45 -10.97
C GLN A 3 15.10 -13.58 -10.66
N LEU A 4 15.38 -14.80 -11.11
CA LEU A 4 14.55 -15.99 -10.84
C LEU A 4 14.62 -16.38 -9.36
N PHE A 5 15.79 -16.25 -8.75
CA PHE A 5 16.00 -16.47 -7.32
C PHE A 5 15.26 -15.45 -6.45
N LEU A 6 15.26 -14.17 -6.85
CA LEU A 6 14.50 -13.11 -6.18
C LEU A 6 12.98 -13.34 -6.30
N LEU A 7 12.50 -13.70 -7.48
CA LEU A 7 11.10 -14.07 -7.69
C LEU A 7 10.68 -15.28 -6.85
N PHE A 8 11.56 -16.28 -6.73
CA PHE A 8 11.31 -17.45 -5.90
C PHE A 8 11.25 -17.09 -4.40
N LEU A 9 12.17 -16.28 -3.90
CA LEU A 9 12.14 -15.79 -2.52
C LEU A 9 10.86 -14.98 -2.22
N LEU A 10 10.44 -14.14 -3.17
CA LEU A 10 9.22 -13.35 -3.03
C LEU A 10 7.96 -14.23 -3.02
N ALA A 11 7.94 -15.29 -3.83
CA ALA A 11 6.85 -16.27 -3.85
C ALA A 11 6.76 -17.07 -2.54
N CYS A 12 7.90 -17.51 -1.99
CA CYS A 12 7.93 -18.19 -0.70
C CYS A 12 7.45 -17.28 0.45
N ALA A 13 7.85 -16.02 0.45
CA ALA A 13 7.39 -15.04 1.46
C ALA A 13 5.87 -14.85 1.45
N HIS A 14 5.22 -15.00 0.29
CA HIS A 14 3.76 -14.90 0.16
C HIS A 14 3.01 -16.00 0.93
N THR A 15 3.58 -17.20 1.04
CA THR A 15 2.92 -18.33 1.72
C THR A 15 2.87 -18.20 3.24
N ALA A 16 3.69 -17.32 3.84
CA ALA A 16 3.70 -17.09 5.28
C ALA A 16 2.51 -16.24 5.78
N GLY A 17 1.72 -15.66 4.88
CA GLY A 17 0.57 -14.81 5.22
C GLY A 17 -0.76 -15.54 5.40
N TYR A 18 -0.85 -16.84 5.10
CA TYR A 18 -2.09 -17.59 5.22
C TYR A 18 -2.39 -17.94 6.69
N ALA A 19 -3.60 -17.63 7.14
CA ALA A 19 -4.05 -17.98 8.48
C ALA A 19 -4.20 -19.51 8.61
N CYS A 20 -3.77 -20.09 9.74
CA CYS A 20 -4.12 -21.46 10.07
C CYS A 20 -5.63 -21.55 10.41
N SER A 21 -6.20 -22.76 10.35
CA SER A 21 -7.64 -22.99 10.60
C SER A 21 -8.12 -22.53 11.98
N ALA A 22 -7.23 -22.46 12.97
CA ALA A 22 -7.52 -21.90 14.29
C ALA A 22 -7.65 -20.37 14.23
N CYS A 23 -6.69 -19.69 13.57
CA CYS A 23 -6.70 -18.23 13.39
C CYS A 23 -7.87 -17.75 12.51
N GLU A 24 -8.23 -18.52 11.48
CA GLU A 24 -9.34 -18.21 10.58
C GLU A 24 -10.70 -18.18 11.31
N LYS A 25 -10.91 -19.09 12.27
CA LYS A 25 -12.14 -19.11 13.09
C LYS A 25 -12.26 -17.92 14.05
N GLN A 26 -11.14 -17.30 14.42
CA GLN A 26 -11.09 -16.12 15.29
C GLN A 26 -11.24 -14.80 14.51
N GLN A 27 -11.21 -14.85 13.18
CA GLN A 27 -11.50 -13.70 12.33
C GLN A 27 -13.01 -13.42 12.30
N PRO A 28 -13.42 -12.16 12.10
CA PRO A 28 -14.82 -11.78 12.09
C PRO A 28 -15.49 -12.40 10.86
N LYS A 29 -16.73 -12.91 11.01
CA LYS A 29 -17.41 -13.73 9.98
C LYS A 29 -17.40 -13.14 8.56
N MET A 30 -17.45 -11.80 8.42
CA MET A 30 -17.41 -11.14 7.11
C MET A 30 -16.02 -11.08 6.46
N LEU A 31 -14.94 -11.21 7.22
CA LEU A 31 -13.56 -11.01 6.75
C LEU A 31 -12.66 -12.23 6.99
N GLN A 32 -13.26 -13.40 7.27
CA GLN A 32 -12.54 -14.67 7.37
C GLN A 32 -11.81 -14.97 6.06
N GLY A 33 -10.52 -15.31 6.16
CA GLY A 33 -9.63 -15.54 5.03
C GLY A 33 -8.98 -14.27 4.42
N ILE A 34 -9.41 -13.07 4.83
CA ILE A 34 -8.88 -11.79 4.29
C ILE A 34 -8.04 -11.06 5.36
N THR A 35 -8.57 -10.93 6.58
CA THR A 35 -7.88 -10.23 7.66
C THR A 35 -7.00 -11.17 8.45
N HIS A 36 -5.77 -10.77 8.78
CA HIS A 36 -4.91 -11.50 9.71
C HIS A 36 -5.15 -11.02 11.15
N GLY A 37 -5.14 -11.94 12.11
CA GLY A 37 -5.34 -11.62 13.54
C GLY A 37 -6.79 -11.66 14.02
N THR A 38 -6.99 -11.32 15.29
CA THR A 38 -8.30 -11.26 15.92
C THR A 38 -9.13 -10.11 15.36
N GLY A 39 -10.38 -10.40 15.02
CA GLY A 39 -11.32 -9.39 14.56
C GLY A 39 -11.70 -8.34 15.62
N PRO A 40 -12.47 -7.32 15.22
CA PRO A 40 -12.98 -6.30 16.15
C PRO A 40 -13.82 -6.98 17.23
N GLN A 41 -13.57 -6.64 18.50
CA GLN A 41 -14.21 -7.28 19.66
C GLN A 41 -15.55 -6.63 20.01
N SER A 42 -15.71 -5.34 19.65
CA SER A 42 -16.91 -4.53 19.91
C SER A 42 -17.43 -3.84 18.66
N ASN A 43 -18.71 -3.46 18.67
CA ASN A 43 -19.32 -2.62 17.63
C ASN A 43 -18.61 -1.27 17.48
N TRP A 44 -18.05 -0.74 18.57
CA TRP A 44 -17.26 0.49 18.55
C TRP A 44 -15.96 0.37 17.75
N ASP A 45 -15.34 -0.81 17.76
CA ASP A 45 -14.11 -1.06 17.02
C ASP A 45 -14.36 -0.96 15.49
N TYR A 46 -15.55 -1.37 15.03
CA TYR A 46 -15.94 -1.21 13.63
C TYR A 46 -16.05 0.27 13.21
N VAL A 47 -16.56 1.14 14.09
CA VAL A 47 -16.64 2.58 13.81
C VAL A 47 -15.25 3.18 13.61
N ILE A 48 -14.30 2.79 14.46
CA ILE A 48 -12.90 3.23 14.38
C ILE A 48 -12.27 2.74 13.07
N ILE A 49 -12.45 1.45 12.74
CA ILE A 49 -11.90 0.86 11.52
C ILE A 49 -12.43 1.58 10.28
N TRP A 50 -13.74 1.83 10.20
CA TRP A 50 -14.33 2.58 9.08
C TRP A 50 -13.82 4.01 8.99
N SER A 51 -13.66 4.68 10.13
CA SER A 51 -13.13 6.04 10.18
C SER A 51 -11.69 6.10 9.65
N ILE A 52 -10.84 5.18 10.09
CA ILE A 52 -9.44 5.08 9.62
C ILE A 52 -9.39 4.72 8.13
N ALA A 53 -10.22 3.77 7.68
CA ALA A 53 -10.28 3.38 6.27
C ALA A 53 -10.58 4.58 5.36
N ILE A 54 -11.55 5.43 5.75
CA ILE A 54 -11.89 6.66 5.02
C ILE A 54 -10.69 7.62 4.98
N ILE A 55 -10.03 7.86 6.12
CA ILE A 55 -8.85 8.75 6.20
C ILE A 55 -7.72 8.24 5.30
N VAL A 56 -7.45 6.93 5.31
CA VAL A 56 -6.42 6.31 4.47
C VAL A 56 -6.76 6.47 2.99
N LEU A 57 -8.01 6.24 2.58
CA LEU A 57 -8.44 6.42 1.19
C LEU A 57 -8.29 7.87 0.73
N ILE A 58 -8.65 8.84 1.57
CA ILE A 58 -8.46 10.27 1.29
C ILE A 58 -6.97 10.58 1.15
N THR A 59 -6.15 10.10 2.09
CA THR A 59 -4.70 10.34 2.08
C THR A 59 -4.04 9.72 0.85
N LEU A 60 -4.42 8.48 0.50
CA LEU A 60 -3.95 7.79 -0.70
C LEU A 60 -4.35 8.55 -1.96
N PHE A 61 -5.60 9.02 -2.05
CA PHE A 61 -6.06 9.81 -3.17
C PHE A 61 -5.22 11.08 -3.36
N TYR A 62 -4.98 11.85 -2.30
CA TYR A 62 -4.15 13.04 -2.39
C TYR A 62 -2.68 12.73 -2.68
N SER A 63 -2.15 11.66 -2.09
CA SER A 63 -0.80 11.17 -2.39
C SER A 63 -0.64 10.88 -3.88
N LEU A 64 -1.57 10.13 -4.48
CA LEU A 64 -1.58 9.84 -5.92
C LEU A 64 -1.77 11.12 -6.75
N LYS A 65 -2.73 11.98 -6.37
CA LYS A 65 -2.99 13.26 -7.05
C LYS A 65 -1.74 14.12 -7.14
N PHE A 66 -1.01 14.29 -6.03
CA PHE A 66 0.22 15.09 -6.00
C PHE A 66 1.41 14.36 -6.61
N LEU A 67 1.39 13.03 -6.63
CA LEU A 67 2.43 12.27 -7.31
C LEU A 67 2.35 12.42 -8.83
N ILE A 68 1.13 12.30 -9.39
CA ILE A 68 0.84 12.35 -10.83
C ILE A 68 0.85 13.80 -11.34
N SER A 69 0.15 14.69 -10.65
CA SER A 69 0.00 16.10 -11.07
C SER A 69 0.37 17.02 -9.91
N PRO A 70 1.68 17.22 -9.64
CA PRO A 70 2.10 18.23 -8.69
C PRO A 70 1.59 19.58 -9.20
N GLY A 71 0.70 20.23 -8.44
CA GLY A 71 0.08 21.52 -8.78
C GLY A 71 1.06 22.71 -8.79
N GLU A 72 2.36 22.43 -8.82
CA GLU A 72 3.45 23.38 -8.79
C GLU A 72 3.77 23.86 -10.22
N LYS A 73 3.68 25.18 -10.41
CA LYS A 73 3.92 25.85 -11.69
C LYS A 73 5.38 26.33 -11.86
N SER A 74 6.23 26.21 -10.84
CA SER A 74 7.62 26.66 -10.89
C SER A 74 8.54 25.62 -11.53
N ALA A 75 9.48 26.09 -12.35
CA ALA A 75 10.39 25.26 -13.12
C ALA A 75 11.53 24.62 -12.29
N ASP A 76 11.76 25.10 -11.07
CA ASP A 76 12.93 24.77 -10.24
C ASP A 76 12.69 23.69 -9.18
N HIS A 77 11.58 22.96 -9.24
CA HIS A 77 11.32 21.87 -8.29
C HIS A 77 12.15 20.62 -8.57
N ILE A 78 12.56 19.95 -7.49
CA ILE A 78 13.40 18.74 -7.46
C ILE A 78 12.86 17.62 -8.39
N LYS A 79 11.54 17.56 -8.59
CA LYS A 79 10.89 16.60 -9.51
C LYS A 79 11.11 16.92 -11.00
N ARG A 80 11.26 18.19 -11.41
CA ARG A 80 11.60 18.59 -12.79
C ARG A 80 13.10 18.65 -13.05
N LEU A 81 13.93 18.75 -12.02
CA LEU A 81 15.39 18.75 -12.16
C LEU A 81 15.91 17.45 -12.80
N MET A 82 15.30 16.30 -12.49
CA MET A 82 15.69 15.02 -13.12
C MET A 82 15.34 14.97 -14.62
N LEU A 83 14.17 15.50 -15.02
CA LEU A 83 13.77 15.59 -16.43
C LEU A 83 14.61 16.63 -17.21
N LYS A 84 15.03 17.72 -16.57
CA LYS A 84 15.92 18.73 -17.19
C LYS A 84 17.35 18.23 -17.34
N LYS A 85 17.86 17.48 -16.36
CA LYS A 85 19.24 16.97 -16.39
C LYS A 85 19.46 15.93 -17.48
N ASP A 86 18.46 15.12 -17.79
CA ASP A 86 18.50 14.14 -18.90
C ASP A 86 18.57 14.82 -20.28
N ASN A 87 17.76 15.87 -20.50
CA ASN A 87 17.76 16.63 -21.76
C ASN A 87 19.02 17.47 -22.01
N ASN A 88 19.84 17.72 -20.99
CA ASN A 88 21.10 18.46 -21.11
C ASN A 88 22.34 17.55 -21.24
N GLY A 89 22.16 16.22 -21.29
CA GLY A 89 23.23 15.24 -21.50
C GLY A 89 23.38 14.75 -22.94
N LEU A 90 22.62 15.33 -23.87
CA LEU A 90 22.59 14.99 -25.31
C LEU A 90 22.96 16.19 -26.22
N GLN A 91 23.71 17.16 -25.70
CA GLN A 91 24.47 18.12 -26.51
C GLN A 91 25.94 18.08 -26.13
#